data_AF-A0A142Y6A4-F1
#
_entry.id   AF-A0A142Y6A4-F1
#
_cell.length_a   1.000
_cell.length_b   1.000
_cell.length_c   1.000
_cell.angle_alpha   90.00
_cell.angle_beta   90.00
_cell.angle_gamma   90.00
#
_symmetry.space_group_name_H-M   'P 1'
#
loop_
_entity.id
_entity.type
_entity.pdbx_description
1 polymer ?
#
loop_
_entity_poly.entity_id
_entity_poly.type
_entity_poly.pdbx_seq_one_letter_code
_entity_poly.pdbx_strand_id
1 'polypeptide(L)'
;MRRADQPGYCWLIVGPHGTGKSTLLHQLHREAVESIRSDTAVLHCLRGRRATTYRETQDWPLVGSAEWMFVDGFEQLPLWRRIRMVAQVRRRGVRCIATSHRMHFGFQSLWNTVVDPTVEHYVLTQLLSEHPRATLEAALSSEEWRESRLRHGPNVRESLFDMYDWWQKHETGYSERTSDPSRSNS
;
A
#
# COMPACT_ATOMS: atom_id res chain seq x y z
N MET A 1 -11.42 -16.18 -14.43
CA MET A 1 -10.20 -16.32 -13.60
C MET A 1 -9.19 -17.38 -14.08
N ARG A 2 -9.27 -17.91 -15.32
CA ARG A 2 -8.40 -19.03 -15.79
C ARG A 2 -7.00 -18.65 -16.35
N ARG A 3 -6.62 -17.36 -16.42
CA ARG A 3 -5.32 -16.93 -16.95
C ARG A 3 -4.27 -16.58 -15.90
N ALA A 4 -4.67 -16.37 -14.64
CA ALA A 4 -3.80 -15.89 -13.56
C ALA A 4 -2.77 -16.93 -13.06
N ASP A 5 -2.84 -18.16 -13.58
CA ASP A 5 -2.02 -19.28 -13.10
C ASP A 5 -1.04 -19.81 -14.18
N GLN A 6 -0.87 -19.08 -15.29
CA GLN A 6 0.05 -19.53 -16.34
C GLN A 6 1.51 -19.22 -15.97
N PRO A 7 2.42 -20.22 -16.01
CA PRO A 7 3.85 -20.01 -15.84
C PRO A 7 4.39 -18.91 -16.77
N GLY A 8 5.28 -18.06 -16.25
CA GLY A 8 5.95 -17.02 -17.01
C GLY A 8 5.12 -15.74 -17.25
N TYR A 9 3.90 -15.66 -16.70
CA TYR A 9 3.08 -14.45 -16.80
C TYR A 9 3.45 -13.40 -15.74
N CYS A 10 3.29 -12.14 -16.13
CA CYS A 10 3.53 -10.98 -15.29
C CYS A 10 2.24 -10.16 -15.17
N TRP A 11 1.83 -9.90 -13.94
CA TRP A 11 0.62 -9.18 -13.56
C TRP A 11 0.94 -7.92 -12.80
N LEU A 12 0.10 -6.91 -12.98
CA LEU A 12 0.32 -5.59 -12.41
C LEU A 12 -0.92 -5.12 -11.66
N ILE A 13 -0.71 -4.75 -10.39
CA ILE A 13 -1.64 -3.94 -9.60
C ILE A 13 -1.29 -2.48 -9.87
N VAL A 14 -2.18 -1.78 -10.55
CA VAL A 14 -1.96 -0.41 -11.01
C VAL A 14 -2.77 0.57 -10.17
N GLY A 15 -2.26 1.77 -9.97
CA GLY A 15 -3.03 2.88 -9.42
C GLY A 15 -2.19 3.99 -8.79
N PRO A 16 -2.82 5.12 -8.43
CA PRO A 16 -2.16 6.27 -7.80
C PRO A 16 -1.42 5.96 -6.49
N HIS A 17 -0.68 6.94 -5.95
CA HIS A 17 -0.05 6.80 -4.64
C HIS A 17 -1.13 6.64 -3.55
N GLY A 18 -0.85 5.83 -2.52
CA GLY A 18 -1.70 5.72 -1.33
C GLY A 18 -3.05 5.02 -1.50
N THR A 19 -3.29 4.35 -2.63
CA THR A 19 -4.53 3.60 -2.91
C THR A 19 -4.52 2.14 -2.43
N GLY A 20 -3.52 1.73 -1.65
CA GLY A 20 -3.45 0.37 -1.09
C GLY A 20 -2.82 -0.72 -1.97
N LYS A 21 -2.12 -0.37 -3.06
CA LYS A 21 -1.43 -1.35 -3.94
C LYS A 21 -0.51 -2.31 -3.18
N SER A 22 0.38 -1.77 -2.35
CA SER A 22 1.32 -2.55 -1.54
C SER A 22 0.59 -3.41 -0.51
N THR A 23 -0.50 -2.89 0.07
CA THR A 23 -1.38 -3.64 0.99
C THR A 23 -1.98 -4.85 0.29
N LEU A 24 -2.55 -4.67 -0.91
CA LEU A 24 -3.11 -5.76 -1.71
C LEU A 24 -2.02 -6.77 -2.12
N LEU A 25 -0.84 -6.30 -2.54
CA LEU A 25 0.28 -7.18 -2.90
C LEU A 25 0.71 -8.06 -1.71
N HIS A 26 0.81 -7.47 -0.51
CA HIS A 26 1.16 -8.22 0.70
C HIS A 26 0.10 -9.23 1.09
N GLN A 27 -1.18 -8.91 0.92
CA GLN A 27 -2.27 -9.86 1.15
C GLN A 27 -2.20 -11.04 0.18
N LEU A 28 -1.96 -10.79 -1.11
CA LEU A 28 -1.79 -11.84 -2.11
C LEU A 28 -0.55 -12.69 -1.84
N HIS A 29 0.55 -12.08 -1.41
CA HIS A 29 1.75 -12.80 -1.01
C HIS A 29 1.48 -13.71 0.18
N ARG A 30 0.82 -13.20 1.22
CA ARG A 30 0.43 -13.98 2.40
C ARG A 30 -0.44 -15.18 2.02
N GLU A 31 -1.45 -14.96 1.18
CA GLU A 31 -2.32 -16.02 0.66
C GLU A 31 -1.53 -17.10 -0.11
N ALA A 32 -0.56 -16.71 -0.92
CA ALA A 32 0.28 -17.64 -1.67
C ALA A 32 1.16 -18.52 -0.75
N VAL A 33 1.68 -17.96 0.34
CA VAL A 33 2.50 -18.69 1.31
C VAL A 33 1.63 -19.58 2.21
N GLU A 34 0.54 -19.05 2.76
CA GLU A 34 -0.27 -19.72 3.78
C GLU A 34 -1.26 -20.72 3.19
N SER A 35 -1.99 -20.33 2.14
CA SER A 35 -3.07 -21.14 1.57
C SER A 35 -2.57 -22.06 0.46
N ILE A 36 -1.73 -21.54 -0.43
CA ILE A 36 -1.27 -22.28 -1.63
C ILE A 36 0.03 -23.06 -1.33
N ARG A 37 0.79 -22.66 -0.30
CA ARG A 37 2.10 -23.22 0.07
C ARG A 37 3.11 -23.22 -1.08
N SER A 38 3.08 -22.17 -1.91
CA SER A 38 4.04 -21.99 -2.99
C SER A 38 5.35 -21.39 -2.47
N ASP A 39 6.47 -21.75 -3.10
CA ASP A 39 7.73 -21.03 -2.92
C ASP A 39 7.59 -19.62 -3.51
N THR A 40 7.80 -18.60 -2.67
CA THR A 40 7.67 -17.19 -3.06
C THR A 40 9.00 -16.43 -2.92
N ALA A 41 9.18 -15.42 -3.77
CA ALA A 41 10.22 -14.42 -3.62
C ALA A 41 9.59 -13.01 -3.60
N VAL A 42 10.03 -12.14 -2.69
CA VAL A 42 9.51 -10.77 -2.58
C VAL A 42 10.62 -9.75 -2.81
N LEU A 43 10.34 -8.75 -3.63
CA LEU A 43 11.23 -7.64 -3.94
C LEU A 43 10.55 -6.31 -3.60
N HIS A 44 11.09 -5.58 -2.62
CA HIS A 44 10.64 -4.23 -2.31
C HIS A 44 11.57 -3.20 -2.94
N CYS A 45 11.02 -2.35 -3.80
CA CYS A 45 11.75 -1.23 -4.39
C CYS A 45 11.44 0.02 -3.55
N LEU A 46 12.46 0.57 -2.89
CA LEU A 46 12.37 1.81 -2.11
C LEU A 46 13.21 2.91 -2.76
N ARG A 47 12.69 4.14 -2.79
CA ARG A 47 13.38 5.34 -3.28
C ARG A 47 14.09 6.03 -2.12
N GLY A 48 15.40 6.26 -2.26
CA GLY A 48 16.19 7.10 -1.36
C GLY A 48 16.76 6.34 -0.16
N ARG A 49 18.11 6.26 -0.10
CA ARG A 49 18.95 5.51 0.85
C ARG A 49 18.71 4.01 0.83
N ARG A 50 19.74 3.28 0.34
CA ARG A 50 19.92 1.81 0.40
C ARG A 50 18.64 1.10 0.80
N ALA A 51 17.80 0.81 -0.20
CA ALA A 51 16.68 -0.11 -0.04
C ALA A 51 17.18 -1.27 0.83
N THR A 52 16.66 -1.39 2.05
CA THR A 52 17.31 -2.13 3.15
C THR A 52 17.17 -3.64 3.01
N THR A 53 16.76 -4.11 1.83
CA THR A 53 16.95 -5.49 1.36
C THR A 53 17.52 -5.54 -0.06
N TYR A 54 18.24 -4.49 -0.49
CA TYR A 54 19.33 -4.65 -1.43
C TYR A 54 20.51 -5.16 -0.63
N ARG A 55 20.61 -6.48 -0.51
CA ARG A 55 21.94 -7.03 -0.71
C ARG A 55 22.33 -6.56 -2.12
N GLU A 56 23.36 -5.73 -2.20
CA GLU A 56 24.16 -5.46 -3.39
C GLU A 56 24.84 -6.76 -3.89
N THR A 57 24.14 -7.88 -3.84
CA THR A 57 24.53 -9.06 -4.58
C THR A 57 24.10 -8.80 -6.01
N GLN A 58 25.06 -8.92 -6.91
CA GLN A 58 24.84 -9.11 -8.34
C GLN A 58 23.86 -10.27 -8.63
N ASP A 59 23.50 -11.04 -7.60
CA ASP A 59 22.34 -11.91 -7.51
C ASP A 59 21.07 -11.12 -7.21
N TRP A 60 20.43 -10.63 -8.28
CA TRP A 60 18.96 -10.62 -8.36
C TRP A 60 18.46 -11.90 -7.67
N PRO A 61 17.48 -11.88 -6.74
CA PRO A 61 17.10 -13.08 -6.00
C PRO A 61 17.03 -14.18 -7.03
N LEU A 62 17.93 -15.16 -6.91
CA LEU A 62 17.98 -16.28 -7.81
C LEU A 62 16.55 -16.79 -7.74
N VAL A 63 15.78 -16.47 -8.78
CA VAL A 63 14.43 -16.97 -9.00
C VAL A 63 14.67 -18.46 -9.17
N GLY A 64 14.82 -19.14 -8.04
CA GLY A 64 15.38 -20.48 -7.91
C GLY A 64 14.28 -21.46 -8.27
N SER A 65 13.84 -22.22 -7.28
CA SER A 65 12.60 -23.00 -7.35
C SER A 65 11.32 -22.16 -7.17
N ALA A 66 11.45 -20.85 -6.91
CA ALA A 66 10.32 -19.99 -6.59
C ALA A 66 9.26 -20.01 -7.70
N GLU A 67 8.04 -20.35 -7.33
CA GLU A 67 6.90 -20.41 -8.24
C GLU A 67 6.31 -19.01 -8.47
N TRP A 68 6.37 -18.16 -7.44
CA TRP A 68 5.84 -16.80 -7.45
C TRP A 68 6.89 -15.74 -7.10
N MET A 69 6.80 -14.59 -7.77
CA MET A 69 7.60 -13.40 -7.51
C MET A 69 6.70 -12.19 -7.28
N PHE A 70 6.81 -11.56 -6.11
CA PHE A 70 6.08 -10.35 -5.74
C PHE A 70 7.02 -9.15 -5.78
N VAL A 71 6.61 -8.06 -6.44
CA VAL A 71 7.45 -6.86 -6.60
C VAL A 71 6.68 -5.60 -6.18
N ASP A 72 7.09 -4.97 -5.10
CA ASP A 72 6.50 -3.69 -4.68
C ASP A 72 7.31 -2.51 -5.24
N GLY A 73 6.64 -1.57 -5.92
CA GLY A 73 7.25 -0.36 -6.48
C GLY A 73 8.04 -0.60 -7.77
N PHE A 74 7.52 -1.38 -8.71
CA PHE A 74 8.23 -1.76 -9.95
C PHE A 74 8.72 -0.55 -10.78
N GLU A 75 7.99 0.55 -10.76
CA GLU A 75 8.36 1.82 -11.42
C GLU A 75 9.61 2.48 -10.83
N GLN A 76 10.11 2.01 -9.70
CA GLN A 76 11.35 2.51 -9.12
C GLN A 76 12.59 1.82 -9.71
N LEU A 77 12.41 0.68 -10.39
CA LEU A 77 13.49 0.02 -11.11
C LEU A 77 13.88 0.82 -12.37
N PRO A 78 15.18 0.91 -12.72
CA PRO A 78 15.59 1.43 -14.02
C PRO A 78 15.11 0.52 -15.17
N LEU A 79 14.90 1.10 -16.34
CA LEU A 79 14.26 0.42 -17.49
C LEU A 79 14.93 -0.90 -17.87
N TRP A 80 16.26 -0.95 -17.87
CA TRP A 80 17.00 -2.17 -18.20
C TRP A 80 16.75 -3.31 -17.19
N ARG A 81 16.55 -2.99 -15.90
CA ARG A 81 16.18 -3.99 -14.88
C ARG A 81 14.76 -4.49 -15.06
N ARG A 82 13.83 -3.60 -15.42
CA ARG A 82 12.44 -3.96 -15.74
C ARG A 82 12.38 -4.98 -16.87
N ILE A 83 13.08 -4.70 -17.97
CA ILE A 83 13.13 -5.59 -19.14
C ILE A 83 13.78 -6.92 -18.78
N ARG A 84 14.94 -6.89 -18.10
CA ARG A 84 15.65 -8.11 -17.68
C ARG A 84 14.80 -8.98 -16.75
N MET A 85 14.08 -8.37 -15.80
CA MET A 85 13.20 -9.07 -14.89
C MET A 85 12.08 -9.80 -15.64
N VAL A 86 11.33 -9.09 -16.50
CA VAL A 86 10.25 -9.70 -17.29
C VAL A 86 10.77 -10.85 -18.14
N ALA A 87 11.93 -10.67 -18.78
CA ALA A 87 12.57 -11.73 -19.57
C ALA A 87 12.96 -12.95 -18.71
N GLN A 88 13.47 -12.73 -17.51
CA GLN A 88 13.87 -13.80 -16.59
C GLN A 88 12.66 -14.57 -16.03
N VAL A 89 11.60 -13.86 -15.64
CA VAL A 89 10.33 -14.45 -15.18
C VAL A 89 9.76 -15.36 -16.27
N ARG A 90 9.71 -14.88 -17.51
CA ARG A 90 9.24 -15.67 -18.67
C ARG A 90 10.09 -16.89 -18.95
N ARG A 91 11.42 -16.73 -19.00
CA ARG A 91 12.35 -17.83 -19.29
C ARG A 91 12.30 -18.95 -18.25
N ARG A 92 12.02 -18.61 -16.99
CA ARG A 92 11.99 -19.56 -15.88
C ARG A 92 10.59 -20.10 -15.57
N GLY A 93 9.56 -19.63 -16.28
CA GLY A 93 8.18 -20.03 -16.01
C GLY A 93 7.64 -19.53 -14.65
N VAL A 94 8.29 -18.53 -14.05
CA VAL A 94 7.84 -18.00 -12.75
C VAL A 94 6.66 -17.07 -12.95
N ARG A 95 5.76 -17.05 -11.98
CA ARG A 95 4.61 -16.14 -11.97
C ARG A 95 4.99 -14.86 -11.26
N CYS A 96 4.66 -13.69 -11.81
CA CYS A 96 5.04 -12.42 -11.19
C CYS A 96 3.82 -11.52 -10.97
N ILE A 97 3.68 -10.98 -9.76
CA ILE A 97 2.74 -9.89 -9.45
C ILE A 97 3.55 -8.70 -8.98
N ALA A 98 3.30 -7.53 -9.56
CA ALA A 98 3.99 -6.31 -9.20
C ALA A 98 3.00 -5.15 -8.93
N THR A 99 3.44 -4.14 -8.19
CA THR A 99 2.70 -2.88 -8.03
C THR A 99 3.33 -1.78 -8.89
N SER A 100 2.49 -0.91 -9.45
CA SER A 100 2.96 0.25 -10.21
C SER A 100 1.93 1.37 -10.30
N HIS A 101 2.41 2.55 -10.67
CA HIS A 101 1.62 3.75 -10.96
C HIS A 101 0.92 3.71 -12.32
N ARG A 102 1.55 3.03 -13.29
CA ARG A 102 1.11 2.94 -14.69
C ARG A 102 1.36 1.54 -15.21
N MET A 103 0.69 1.20 -16.31
CA MET A 103 1.00 -0.01 -17.07
C MET A 103 2.44 0.00 -17.58
N HIS A 104 3.08 -1.18 -17.60
CA HIS A 104 4.41 -1.39 -18.16
C HIS A 104 4.39 -2.50 -19.20
N PHE A 105 5.29 -2.39 -20.19
CA PHE A 105 5.45 -3.43 -21.19
C PHE A 105 5.77 -4.78 -20.54
N GLY A 106 5.15 -5.84 -21.08
CA GLY A 106 5.35 -7.21 -20.63
C GLY A 106 4.46 -7.65 -19.48
N PHE A 107 3.65 -6.74 -18.93
CA PHE A 107 2.65 -7.01 -17.89
C PHE A 107 1.22 -6.98 -18.43
N GLN A 108 0.35 -7.76 -17.79
CA GLN A 108 -1.10 -7.63 -17.90
C GLN A 108 -1.65 -6.95 -16.65
N SER A 109 -2.71 -6.16 -16.81
CA SER A 109 -3.41 -5.58 -15.66
C SER A 109 -4.09 -6.70 -14.88
N LEU A 110 -3.81 -6.79 -13.58
CA LEU A 110 -4.51 -7.69 -12.66
C LEU A 110 -5.60 -6.93 -11.91
N TRP A 111 -5.28 -5.74 -11.45
CA TRP A 111 -6.20 -4.90 -10.69
C TRP A 111 -5.84 -3.43 -10.85
N ASN A 112 -6.85 -2.56 -10.85
CA ASN A 112 -6.65 -1.12 -10.75
C ASN A 112 -7.21 -0.64 -9.42
N THR A 113 -6.34 -0.19 -8.52
CA THR A 113 -6.77 0.34 -7.23
C THR A 113 -7.38 1.72 -7.43
N VAL A 114 -8.67 1.82 -7.13
CA VAL A 114 -9.42 3.07 -7.05
C VAL A 114 -9.88 3.22 -5.62
N VAL A 115 -9.78 4.44 -5.10
CA VAL A 115 -10.34 4.82 -3.81
C VAL A 115 -11.62 5.56 -4.10
N ASP A 116 -12.72 5.04 -3.56
CA ASP A 116 -14.02 5.68 -3.58
C ASP A 116 -14.53 5.85 -2.13
N PRO A 117 -15.66 6.57 -1.91
CA PRO A 117 -16.21 6.77 -0.58
C PRO A 117 -16.52 5.48 0.19
N THR A 118 -16.80 4.37 -0.50
CA THR A 118 -17.05 3.07 0.13
C THR A 118 -15.77 2.52 0.75
N VAL A 119 -14.66 2.58 0.01
CA VAL A 119 -13.34 2.17 0.51
C VAL A 119 -12.91 3.06 1.67
N GLU A 120 -13.14 4.37 1.57
CA GLU A 120 -12.84 5.33 2.64
C GLU A 120 -13.58 5.01 3.94
N HIS A 121 -14.90 4.83 3.83
CA HIS A 121 -15.74 4.47 4.96
C HIS A 121 -15.29 3.15 5.56
N TYR A 122 -14.98 2.15 4.73
CA TYR A 122 -14.49 0.85 5.20
C TYR A 122 -13.17 0.99 5.97
N VAL A 123 -12.19 1.70 5.42
CA VAL A 123 -10.88 1.90 6.06
C VAL A 123 -11.04 2.61 7.40
N LEU A 124 -11.82 3.70 7.46
CA LEU A 124 -12.06 4.42 8.71
C LEU A 124 -12.85 3.59 9.72
N THR A 125 -13.81 2.78 9.27
CA THR A 125 -14.54 1.86 10.14
C THR A 125 -13.60 0.84 10.78
N GLN A 126 -12.64 0.31 10.01
CA GLN A 126 -11.64 -0.63 10.55
C GLN A 126 -10.69 0.06 11.53
N LEU A 127 -10.19 1.25 11.19
CA LEU A 127 -9.27 2.02 12.03
C LEU A 127 -9.91 2.45 13.36
N LEU A 128 -11.20 2.79 13.34
CA LEU A 128 -11.93 3.28 14.52
C LEU A 128 -12.82 2.19 15.14
N SER A 129 -12.56 0.92 14.86
CA SER A 129 -13.41 -0.20 15.30
C SER A 129 -13.52 -0.34 16.82
N GLU A 130 -12.51 0.13 17.56
CA GLU A 130 -12.50 0.16 19.03
C GLU A 130 -13.13 1.43 19.62
N HIS A 131 -13.49 2.40 18.79
CA HIS A 131 -14.09 3.67 19.20
C HIS A 131 -15.62 3.66 19.00
N PRO A 132 -16.37 4.53 19.71
CA PRO A 132 -17.79 4.69 19.48
C PRO A 132 -18.08 5.06 18.01
N ARG A 133 -19.20 4.55 17.47
CA ARG A 133 -19.66 4.89 16.11
C ARG A 133 -19.77 6.40 15.87
N ALA A 134 -20.12 7.16 16.91
CA ALA A 134 -20.15 8.62 16.84
C ALA A 134 -18.78 9.24 16.47
N THR A 135 -17.67 8.62 16.86
CA THR A 135 -16.32 9.06 16.49
C THR A 135 -16.05 8.88 14.99
N LEU A 136 -16.48 7.76 14.41
CA LEU A 136 -16.40 7.53 12.97
C LEU A 136 -17.23 8.54 12.19
N GLU A 137 -18.47 8.77 12.61
CA GLU A 137 -19.37 9.72 11.96
C GLU A 137 -18.85 11.16 12.07
N ALA A 138 -18.29 11.54 13.23
CA ALA A 138 -17.63 12.84 13.41
C ALA A 138 -16.40 13.00 12.52
N ALA A 139 -15.55 11.97 12.40
CA ALA A 139 -14.37 12.02 11.52
C ALA A 139 -14.78 12.17 10.05
N LEU A 140 -15.73 11.38 9.56
CA LEU A 140 -16.21 11.42 8.17
C LEU A 140 -16.94 12.71 7.80
N SER A 141 -17.63 13.33 8.76
CA SER A 141 -18.35 14.59 8.57
C SER A 141 -17.53 15.84 8.90
N SER A 142 -16.31 15.67 9.42
CA SER A 142 -15.42 16.78 9.75
C SER A 142 -15.04 17.59 8.51
N GLU A 143 -14.91 18.90 8.69
CA GLU A 143 -14.44 19.79 7.64
C GLU A 143 -12.99 19.44 7.27
N GLU A 144 -12.20 19.02 8.25
CA GLU A 144 -10.80 18.63 8.09
C GLU A 144 -10.63 17.39 7.20
N TRP A 145 -11.50 16.37 7.35
CA TRP A 145 -11.51 15.24 6.42
C TRP A 145 -11.82 15.69 5.00
N ARG A 146 -12.83 16.55 4.84
CA ARG A 146 -13.23 17.07 3.53
C ARG A 146 -12.11 17.88 2.86
N GLU A 147 -11.47 18.79 3.58
CA GLU A 147 -10.35 19.58 3.08
C GLU A 147 -9.15 18.71 2.70
N SER A 148 -8.82 17.74 3.56
CA SER A 148 -7.77 16.76 3.30
C SER A 148 -8.03 15.94 2.04
N ARG A 149 -9.29 15.50 1.81
CA ARG A 149 -9.67 14.81 0.57
C ARG A 149 -9.56 15.69 -0.67
N LEU A 150 -9.92 16.98 -0.57
CA LEU A 150 -9.73 17.92 -1.66
C LEU A 150 -8.25 18.14 -1.99
N ARG A 151 -7.38 18.17 -0.97
CA ARG A 151 -5.93 18.37 -1.12
C ARG A 151 -5.23 17.15 -1.72
N HIS A 152 -5.55 15.95 -1.26
CA HIS A 152 -4.82 14.72 -1.58
C HIS A 152 -5.50 13.81 -2.62
N GLY A 153 -6.75 14.11 -2.96
CA GLY A 153 -7.51 13.37 -3.97
C GLY A 153 -7.63 11.89 -3.60
N PRO A 154 -7.14 10.95 -4.45
CA PRO A 154 -7.24 9.50 -4.19
C PRO A 154 -6.20 8.96 -3.19
N ASN A 155 -5.28 9.79 -2.70
CA ASN A 155 -4.22 9.35 -1.80
C ASN A 155 -4.72 9.29 -0.34
N VAL A 156 -5.43 8.23 0.00
CA VAL A 156 -6.02 8.00 1.34
C VAL A 156 -4.96 8.06 2.44
N ARG A 157 -3.75 7.58 2.17
CA ARG A 157 -2.68 7.57 3.17
C ARG A 157 -2.38 8.97 3.69
N GLU A 158 -2.16 9.93 2.79
CA GLU A 158 -1.89 11.32 3.22
C GLU A 158 -3.11 11.90 3.91
N SER A 159 -4.32 11.57 3.44
CA SER A 159 -5.52 12.04 4.11
C SER A 159 -5.69 11.52 5.54
N LEU A 160 -5.27 10.28 5.81
CA LEU A 160 -5.25 9.72 7.14
C LEU A 160 -4.16 10.37 8.02
N PHE A 161 -3.01 10.74 7.46
CA PHE A 161 -1.99 11.48 8.20
C PHE A 161 -2.48 12.88 8.59
N ASP A 162 -3.14 13.59 7.67
CA ASP A 162 -3.79 14.88 7.98
C ASP A 162 -4.78 14.75 9.15
N MET A 163 -5.59 13.69 9.16
CA MET A 163 -6.55 13.45 10.26
C MET A 163 -5.90 13.10 11.58
N TYR A 164 -4.79 12.35 11.54
CA TYR A 164 -4.02 12.04 12.73
C TYR A 164 -3.44 13.32 13.35
N ASP A 165 -2.84 14.18 12.52
CA ASP A 165 -2.27 15.46 12.95
C ASP A 165 -3.36 16.39 13.51
N TRP A 166 -4.54 16.42 12.89
CA TRP A 166 -5.70 17.14 13.41
C TRP A 166 -6.12 16.63 14.79
N TRP A 167 -6.32 15.33 14.93
CA TRP A 167 -6.74 14.72 16.19
C TRP A 167 -5.72 14.99 17.31
N GLN A 168 -4.43 14.85 17.01
CA GLN A 168 -3.36 15.10 17.97
C GLN A 168 -3.37 16.54 18.51
N LYS A 169 -3.61 17.53 17.64
CA LYS A 169 -3.73 18.96 18.05
C LYS A 169 -4.92 19.19 18.99
N HIS A 170 -6.04 18.50 18.75
CA HIS A 170 -7.23 18.62 19.60
C HIS A 170 -7.06 17.94 20.96
N GLU A 171 -6.37 16.79 21.02
CA GLU A 171 -6.13 16.08 22.29
C GLU A 171 -5.14 16.82 23.20
N THR A 172 -4.05 17.36 22.63
CA THR A 172 -3.09 18.18 23.38
C THR A 172 -3.71 19.50 23.87
N GLY A 173 -4.54 20.16 23.05
CA GLY A 173 -5.29 21.35 23.45
C GLY A 173 -6.38 21.11 24.52
N TYR A 174 -6.84 19.85 24.69
CA TYR A 174 -7.81 19.47 25.72
C TYR A 174 -7.12 19.19 27.08
N SER A 175 -5.90 18.65 27.06
CA SER A 175 -5.08 18.47 28.28
C SER A 175 -4.63 19.79 28.92
N GLU A 176 -4.38 20.83 28.12
CA GLU A 176 -4.00 22.17 28.65
C GLU A 176 -5.18 22.92 29.29
N ARG A 177 -6.43 22.66 28.88
CA ARG A 177 -7.61 23.31 29.48
C ARG A 177 -8.12 22.65 30.75
N THR A 178 -7.81 21.38 30.95
CA THR A 178 -8.23 20.63 32.15
C THR A 178 -7.20 20.68 33.29
N SER A 179 -6.05 21.32 33.08
CA SER A 179 -4.96 21.45 34.06
C SER A 179 -4.89 22.80 34.80
N ASP A 180 -5.85 23.72 34.61
CA ASP A 180 -5.95 24.94 35.43
C ASP A 180 -7.20 24.93 36.35
N PRO A 181 -7.11 24.36 37.57
CA PRO A 181 -8.13 24.50 38.59
C PRO A 181 -7.98 25.78 39.45
N SER A 182 -7.20 26.79 39.03
CA SER A 182 -6.80 27.91 39.90
C SER A 182 -7.45 29.27 39.59
N ARG A 183 -8.71 29.29 39.13
CA ARG A 183 -9.52 30.54 39.07
C ARG A 183 -10.96 30.35 39.52
N SER A 184 -11.15 29.95 40.77
CA SER A 184 -12.38 30.22 41.52
C SER A 184 -12.06 30.53 42.98
N ASN A 185 -11.79 31.80 43.26
CA ASN A 185 -12.26 32.56 44.43
C ASN A 185 -11.49 33.88 44.51
N SER A 186 -12.13 34.95 44.06
CA SER A 186 -11.95 36.31 44.55
C SER A 186 -13.27 37.02 44.43
#